data_AF-A0A954STT2-F1
#
_entry.id   AF-A0A954STT2-F1
#
_cell.length_a   1.000
_cell.length_b   1.000
_cell.length_c   1.000
_cell.angle_alpha   90.00
_cell.angle_beta   90.00
_cell.angle_gamma   90.00
#
_symmetry.space_group_name_H-M   'P 1'
#
loop_
_entity.id
_entity.type
_entity.pdbx_description
1 polymer ?
#
loop_
_entity_poly.entity_id
_entity_poly.type
_entity_poly.pdbx_seq_one_letter_code
_entity_poly.pdbx_strand_id
1 'polypeptide(L)'
;LTGAVVVALGEDVTGVFTNNQDWCGKLTAAAERSSEDVWQLPMFDMYSELLKSDIADVKNVGGRWGGAITAAKFLEKFVGGKPWVHLDIAGPAFASSNKPYREGGATGCMVRTLVELARSIR
;
A
#
# COMPACT_ATOMS: atom_id res chain seq x y z
N LEU A 1 1.02 7.04 -1.73
CA LEU A 1 -0.26 7.70 -1.43
C LEU A 1 -0.13 8.63 -0.23
N THR A 2 0.39 8.17 0.91
CA THR A 2 0.38 8.98 2.13
C THR A 2 1.78 9.18 2.73
N GLY A 3 2.06 10.35 3.32
CA GLY A 3 3.25 10.50 4.17
C GLY A 3 3.17 9.66 5.46
N ALA A 4 1.96 9.27 5.88
CA ALA A 4 1.72 8.47 7.08
C ALA A 4 2.33 7.06 6.97
N VAL A 5 2.37 6.45 5.78
CA VAL A 5 3.03 5.14 5.60
C VAL A 5 4.55 5.25 5.79
N VAL A 6 5.14 6.38 5.37
CA VAL A 6 6.58 6.64 5.54
C VAL A 6 6.93 6.80 7.02
N VAL A 7 6.10 7.49 7.78
CA VAL A 7 6.26 7.60 9.24
C VAL A 7 6.17 6.23 9.92
N ALA A 8 5.36 5.32 9.39
CA ALA A 8 5.15 3.99 9.98
C ALA A 8 6.24 2.97 9.59
N LEU A 9 6.65 2.95 8.31
CA LEU A 9 7.46 1.88 7.71
C LEU A 9 8.80 2.35 7.14
N GLY A 10 9.08 3.65 7.15
CA GLY A 10 10.30 4.24 6.60
C GLY A 10 10.28 4.37 5.07
N GLU A 11 11.47 4.57 4.50
CA GLU A 11 11.67 4.88 3.07
C GLU A 11 11.86 3.63 2.18
N ASP A 12 11.88 2.43 2.76
CA ASP A 12 12.27 1.21 2.02
C ASP A 12 11.15 0.19 1.84
N VAL A 13 10.15 0.22 2.73
CA VAL A 13 9.11 -0.80 2.79
C VAL A 13 7.81 -0.25 2.22
N THR A 14 7.18 -1.00 1.32
CA THR A 14 5.85 -0.65 0.79
C THR A 14 4.76 -1.10 1.76
N GLY A 15 3.82 -0.21 2.08
CA GLY A 15 2.64 -0.58 2.86
C GLY A 15 1.63 -1.33 1.99
N VAL A 16 1.13 -2.46 2.49
CA VAL A 16 0.14 -3.29 1.80
C VAL A 16 -1.18 -3.31 2.57
N PHE A 17 -2.28 -3.10 1.85
CA PHE A 17 -3.64 -3.15 2.38
C PHE A 17 -4.49 -4.05 1.49
N THR A 18 -5.36 -4.86 2.08
CA THR A 18 -6.13 -5.84 1.31
C THR A 18 -7.43 -6.22 2.01
N ASN A 19 -8.39 -6.68 1.21
CA ASN A 19 -9.59 -7.38 1.67
C ASN A 19 -9.54 -8.91 1.41
N ASN A 20 -8.43 -9.42 0.87
CA ASN A 20 -8.30 -10.81 0.44
C ASN A 20 -6.89 -11.34 0.72
N GLN A 21 -6.77 -12.25 1.69
CA GLN A 21 -5.48 -12.76 2.15
C GLN A 21 -4.78 -13.63 1.11
N ASP A 22 -5.51 -14.42 0.33
CA ASP A 22 -4.93 -15.25 -0.73
C ASP A 22 -4.27 -14.39 -1.81
N TRP A 23 -4.94 -13.29 -2.20
CA TRP A 23 -4.43 -12.33 -3.16
C TRP A 23 -3.22 -11.57 -2.62
N CYS A 24 -3.26 -11.19 -1.34
CA CYS A 24 -2.12 -10.60 -0.65
C CYS A 24 -0.93 -11.56 -0.61
N GLY A 25 -1.14 -12.84 -0.31
CA GLY A 25 -0.09 -13.86 -0.29
C GLY A 25 0.60 -14.02 -1.65
N LYS A 26 -0.16 -14.00 -2.75
CA LYS A 26 0.40 -14.04 -4.11
C LYS A 26 1.29 -12.83 -4.40
N LEU A 27 0.85 -11.63 -4.01
CA LEU A 27 1.65 -10.41 -4.13
C LEU A 27 2.91 -10.49 -3.27
N THR A 28 2.80 -10.86 -2.00
CA THR A 28 3.95 -10.95 -1.08
C THR A 28 5.00 -11.92 -1.62
N ALA A 29 4.59 -13.09 -2.11
CA ALA A 29 5.52 -14.03 -2.73
C ALA A 29 6.21 -13.46 -3.98
N ALA A 30 5.50 -12.65 -4.79
CA ALA A 30 6.10 -11.97 -5.94
C ALA A 30 7.10 -10.88 -5.53
N ALA A 31 6.82 -10.18 -4.42
CA ALA A 31 7.68 -9.17 -3.84
C ALA A 31 8.98 -9.78 -3.29
N GLU A 32 8.88 -10.90 -2.57
CA GLU A 32 10.02 -11.69 -2.10
C GLU A 32 10.94 -12.12 -3.26
N ARG A 33 10.36 -12.67 -4.34
CA ARG A 33 11.13 -13.04 -5.54
C ARG A 33 11.77 -11.85 -6.25
N SER A 34 11.21 -10.66 -6.09
CA SER A 34 11.72 -9.41 -6.66
C SER A 34 12.69 -8.67 -5.74
N SER A 35 12.91 -9.18 -4.52
CA SER A 35 13.67 -8.50 -3.46
C SER A 35 13.16 -7.08 -3.22
N GLU A 36 11.84 -6.93 -3.12
CA GLU A 36 11.20 -5.68 -2.73
C GLU A 36 10.38 -5.90 -1.46
N ASP A 37 10.68 -5.15 -0.40
CA ASP A 37 10.06 -5.35 0.90
C ASP A 37 8.65 -4.77 0.96
N VAL A 38 7.71 -5.58 1.46
CA VAL A 38 6.31 -5.23 1.66
C VAL A 38 5.89 -5.56 3.07
N TRP A 39 5.03 -4.74 3.67
CA TRP A 39 4.46 -5.02 4.99
C TRP A 39 2.96 -4.76 5.01
N GLN A 40 2.20 -5.77 5.44
CA GLN A 40 0.75 -5.66 5.53
C GLN A 40 0.34 -4.86 6.76
N LEU A 41 -0.45 -3.80 6.52
CA LEU A 41 -1.04 -2.96 7.57
C LEU A 41 -2.51 -3.37 7.81
N PRO A 42 -3.03 -3.10 9.02
CA PRO A 42 -4.36 -3.58 9.40
C PRO A 42 -5.49 -2.88 8.61
N MET A 43 -6.56 -3.62 8.36
CA MET A 43 -7.77 -3.16 7.66
C MET A 43 -9.05 -3.37 8.51
N PHE A 44 -8.97 -3.08 9.81
CA PHE A 44 -10.12 -3.22 10.71
C PHE A 44 -11.25 -2.24 10.36
N ASP A 45 -12.50 -2.65 10.57
CA ASP A 45 -13.67 -1.86 10.18
C ASP A 45 -13.81 -0.54 10.93
N MET A 46 -13.28 -0.46 12.16
CA MET A 46 -13.27 0.75 12.97
C MET A 46 -12.61 1.96 12.28
N TYR A 47 -11.70 1.74 11.33
CA TYR A 47 -11.08 2.83 10.57
C TYR A 47 -12.03 3.45 9.53
N SER A 48 -13.06 2.72 9.08
CA SER A 48 -14.10 3.26 8.19
C SER A 48 -14.95 4.33 8.86
N GLU A 49 -15.15 4.22 10.18
CA GLU A 49 -15.93 5.18 10.97
C GLU A 49 -15.32 6.58 10.92
N LEU A 50 -13.99 6.66 10.83
CA LEU A 50 -13.25 7.92 10.72
C LEU A 50 -13.54 8.66 9.40
N LEU A 51 -14.09 7.98 8.40
CA LEU A 51 -14.39 8.54 7.08
C LEU A 51 -15.86 8.96 6.90
N LYS A 52 -16.68 8.86 7.95
CA LYS A 52 -18.05 9.37 7.93
C LYS A 52 -18.04 10.89 7.70
N SER A 53 -18.95 11.35 6.85
CA SER A 53 -19.15 12.75 6.50
C SER A 53 -20.59 13.14 6.81
N ASP A 54 -20.79 14.38 7.29
CA ASP A 54 -22.11 14.90 7.62
C ASP A 54 -22.87 15.41 6.37
N ILE A 55 -22.18 15.49 5.23
CA ILE A 55 -22.70 16.11 3.99
C ILE A 55 -22.69 15.15 2.81
N ALA A 56 -21.68 14.29 2.71
CA ALA A 56 -21.44 13.41 1.56
C ALA A 56 -21.38 11.94 1.99
N ASP A 57 -21.34 11.01 1.04
CA ASP A 57 -21.27 9.58 1.33
C ASP A 57 -20.00 9.19 2.11
N VAL A 58 -18.89 9.88 1.85
CA VAL A 58 -17.60 9.64 2.49
C VAL A 58 -16.73 10.90 2.40
N LYS A 59 -15.93 11.20 3.43
CA LYS A 59 -14.88 12.23 3.35
C LYS A 59 -13.52 11.61 3.02
N ASN A 60 -12.66 12.37 2.36
CA ASN A 60 -11.35 11.90 1.89
C ASN A 60 -10.25 11.90 2.95
N VAL A 61 -10.51 12.40 4.16
CA VAL A 61 -9.52 12.49 5.25
C VAL A 61 -10.14 12.01 6.57
N GLY A 62 -9.52 11.00 7.19
CA GLY A 62 -9.94 10.42 8.48
C GLY A 62 -9.33 11.07 9.73
N GLY A 63 -8.42 12.02 9.56
CA GLY A 63 -7.68 12.68 10.65
C GLY A 63 -6.19 12.37 10.63
N ARG A 64 -5.48 12.76 11.70
CA ARG A 64 -4.01 12.63 11.81
C ARG A 64 -3.55 11.19 12.04
N TRP A 65 -4.24 10.45 12.89
CA TRP A 65 -3.81 9.12 13.33
C TRP A 65 -4.32 8.04 12.38
N GLY A 66 -3.46 7.09 12.02
CA GLY A 66 -3.83 6.02 11.08
C GLY A 66 -4.07 6.52 9.65
N GLY A 67 -3.41 7.60 9.24
CA GLY A 67 -3.62 8.23 7.92
C GLY A 67 -3.47 7.27 6.73
N ALA A 68 -2.49 6.36 6.77
CA ALA A 68 -2.31 5.36 5.71
C ALA A 68 -3.48 4.37 5.65
N ILE A 69 -3.96 3.92 6.82
CA ILE A 69 -5.08 2.97 6.92
C ILE A 69 -6.39 3.62 6.50
N THR A 70 -6.66 4.85 6.94
CA THR A 70 -7.87 5.58 6.55
C THR A 70 -7.88 5.93 5.06
N ALA A 71 -6.73 6.23 4.46
CA ALA A 71 -6.61 6.39 3.02
C ALA A 71 -6.90 5.07 2.27
N ALA A 72 -6.38 3.94 2.76
CA ALA A 72 -6.70 2.63 2.19
C ALA A 72 -8.21 2.29 2.34
N LYS A 73 -8.80 2.54 3.51
CA LYS A 73 -10.26 2.37 3.74
C LYS A 73 -11.11 3.26 2.83
N PHE A 74 -10.64 4.45 2.49
CA PHE A 74 -11.30 5.29 1.51
C PHE A 74 -11.33 4.61 0.14
N LEU A 75 -10.19 4.06 -0.32
CA LEU A 75 -10.13 3.32 -1.58
C LEU A 75 -11.01 2.05 -1.58
N GLU A 76 -11.06 1.33 -0.46
CA GLU A 76 -11.84 0.10 -0.29
C GLU A 76 -13.33 0.31 -0.64
N LYS A 77 -13.88 1.50 -0.35
CA LYS A 77 -15.29 1.84 -0.68
C LYS A 77 -15.61 1.72 -2.17
N PHE A 78 -14.60 1.83 -3.03
CA PHE A 78 -14.76 1.84 -4.49
C PHE A 78 -14.35 0.52 -5.16
N VAL A 79 -13.96 -0.50 -4.38
CA VAL A 79 -13.47 -1.79 -4.89
C VAL A 79 -14.61 -2.70 -5.38
N GLY A 80 -15.82 -2.51 -4.87
CA GLY A 80 -17.01 -3.27 -5.30
C GLY A 80 -16.94 -4.76 -4.95
N GLY A 81 -16.38 -5.11 -3.78
CA GLY A 81 -16.34 -6.49 -3.27
C GLY A 81 -15.36 -7.43 -3.97
N LYS A 82 -14.55 -6.92 -4.90
CA LYS A 82 -13.54 -7.73 -5.61
C LYS A 82 -12.30 -7.98 -4.72
N PRO A 83 -11.59 -9.11 -4.90
CA PRO A 83 -10.27 -9.30 -4.33
C PRO A 83 -9.34 -8.14 -4.72
N TRP A 84 -8.77 -7.47 -3.74
CA TRP A 84 -8.03 -6.23 -3.95
C TRP A 84 -6.85 -6.11 -3.02
N VAL A 85 -5.77 -5.55 -3.55
CA VAL A 85 -4.61 -5.10 -2.79
C VAL A 85 -4.25 -3.68 -3.22
N HIS A 86 -4.00 -2.83 -2.24
CA HIS A 86 -3.42 -1.50 -2.41
C HIS A 86 -1.98 -1.48 -1.90
N LEU A 87 -1.09 -0.93 -2.74
CA LEU A 87 0.30 -0.64 -2.43
C LEU A 87 0.46 0.85 -2.15
N ASP A 88 0.76 1.23 -0.91
CA ASP A 88 1.21 2.58 -0.58
C ASP A 88 2.74 2.64 -0.67
N ILE A 89 3.22 3.05 -1.84
CA ILE A 89 4.65 3.11 -2.20
C ILE A 89 5.34 4.42 -1.81
N ALA A 90 4.71 5.28 -0.99
CA ALA A 90 5.24 6.62 -0.75
C ALA A 90 6.67 6.63 -0.19
N GLY A 91 7.04 5.62 0.62
CA GLY A 91 8.40 5.44 1.12
C GLY A 91 9.38 5.11 -0.01
N PRO A 92 9.25 3.92 -0.63
CA PRO A 92 10.27 3.45 -1.59
C PRO A 92 10.23 4.12 -2.95
N ALA A 93 9.23 4.93 -3.29
CA ALA A 93 9.11 5.56 -4.61
C ALA A 93 10.28 6.50 -4.96
N PHE A 94 10.92 7.12 -3.96
CA PHE A 94 12.03 8.03 -4.17
C PHE A 94 13.13 7.79 -3.13
N ALA A 95 14.31 7.39 -3.58
CA ALA A 95 15.47 7.16 -2.72
C ALA A 95 16.19 8.48 -2.43
N SER A 96 16.35 8.80 -1.15
CA SER A 96 17.07 9.99 -0.66
C SER A 96 18.58 9.91 -0.87
N SER A 97 19.13 8.72 -1.08
CA SER A 97 20.56 8.46 -1.25
C SER A 97 20.82 7.23 -2.13
N ASN A 98 22.05 7.12 -2.61
CA ASN A 98 22.50 5.93 -3.35
C ASN A 98 22.63 4.74 -2.40
N LYS A 99 22.29 3.55 -2.91
CA LYS A 99 22.56 2.25 -2.29
C LYS A 99 23.38 1.39 -3.25
N PRO A 100 24.03 0.30 -2.79
CA PRO A 100 24.85 -0.56 -3.67
C PRO A 100 24.12 -1.10 -4.91
N TYR A 101 22.78 -1.19 -4.84
CA TYR A 101 21.93 -1.76 -5.89
C TYR A 101 20.97 -0.75 -6.55
N ARG A 102 21.01 0.54 -6.17
CA ARG A 102 20.19 1.60 -6.80
C ARG A 102 20.78 2.99 -6.59
N GLU A 103 20.60 3.86 -7.58
CA GLU A 103 20.89 5.28 -7.44
C GLU A 103 19.80 6.00 -6.64
N GLY A 104 20.14 7.17 -6.10
CA GLY A 104 19.19 8.11 -5.52
C GLY A 104 18.27 8.68 -6.60
N GLY A 105 17.06 9.07 -6.20
CA GLY A 105 16.03 9.54 -7.12
C GLY A 105 14.84 8.58 -7.25
N ALA A 106 14.12 8.69 -8.37
CA ALA A 106 12.94 7.85 -8.63
C ALA A 106 13.34 6.38 -8.82
N THR A 107 12.77 5.50 -8.00
CA THR A 107 13.25 4.10 -7.91
C THR A 107 12.55 3.13 -8.86
N GLY A 108 11.33 3.47 -9.30
CA GLY A 108 10.47 2.52 -10.02
C GLY A 108 10.07 1.31 -9.17
N CYS A 109 10.01 1.45 -7.84
CA CYS A 109 9.67 0.37 -6.92
C CYS A 109 8.34 -0.30 -7.29
N MET A 110 8.24 -1.60 -6.97
CA MET A 110 7.10 -2.48 -7.22
C MET A 110 6.87 -2.84 -8.70
N VAL A 111 7.59 -2.25 -9.67
CA VAL A 111 7.45 -2.65 -11.08
C VAL A 111 7.85 -4.11 -11.28
N ARG A 112 8.97 -4.54 -10.68
CA ARG A 112 9.42 -5.95 -10.74
C ARG A 112 8.41 -6.88 -10.07
N THR A 113 7.95 -6.51 -8.87
CA THR A 113 6.91 -7.24 -8.13
C THR A 113 5.63 -7.42 -8.96
N LEU A 114 5.13 -6.37 -9.62
CA LEU A 114 3.91 -6.45 -10.41
C LEU A 114 4.08 -7.30 -11.67
N VAL A 115 5.23 -7.22 -12.34
CA VAL A 115 5.56 -8.10 -13.48
C VAL A 115 5.64 -9.56 -13.03
N GLU A 116 6.27 -9.82 -11.89
CA GLU A 116 6.39 -11.17 -11.33
C GLU A 116 5.03 -11.73 -10.89
N LEU A 117 4.20 -10.90 -10.26
CA LEU A 117 2.83 -11.27 -9.92
C LEU A 117 2.05 -11.65 -11.18
N ALA A 118 2.07 -10.82 -12.22
CA ALA A 118 1.39 -11.09 -13.49
C ALA A 118 1.83 -12.42 -14.15
N ARG A 119 3.11 -12.79 -14.01
CA ARG A 119 3.63 -14.09 -14.51
C ARG A 119 3.09 -15.28 -13.72
N SER A 120 2.86 -15.12 -12.42
CA SER A 120 2.42 -16.19 -11.52
C SER A 120 0.92 -16.49 -11.52
N ILE A 121 0.11 -15.66 -12.19
CA ILE A 121 -1.36 -15.82 -12.27
C ILE A 121 -1.79 -16.50 -13.58
N ARG A 122 -0.83 -16.96 -14.38
CA ARG A 122 -1.11 -17.77 -15.58
C ARG A 122 -1.57 -19.17 -15.26
#